data_AF-A0A537E0G0-F1
#
_entry.id   AF-A0A537E0G0-F1
#
_cell.length_a   1.000
_cell.length_b   1.000
_cell.length_c   1.000
_cell.angle_alpha   90.00
_cell.angle_beta   90.00
_cell.angle_gamma   90.00
#
_symmetry.space_group_name_H-M   'P 1'
#
loop_
_entity.id
_entity.type
_entity.pdbx_description
1 polymer ?
#
loop_
_entity_poly.entity_id
_entity_poly.type
_entity_poly.pdbx_seq_one_letter_code
_entity_poly.pdbx_strand_id
1 'polypeptide(L)'
;MTWEIVGATIALTAFRLVWILKRPIPKDIPFYILPGLSNLRRLLRYDPDFSYVPYGLIWYVINVPIVRLARYNGRLWIVVLALIDVAFLWYISQFLGLTVFIAYVMIGTFQLFRAPWNASINWLIVLAPISWIFLALAPIAKLPVGLPVQVWGYTERAIGHQHNYIYYGLLGSLWLIVFNHLYFLQGIETSIVVGLGVLWTFILGYAYLERRAKRRESAP
;
A
#
# COMPACT_ATOMS: atom_id res chain seq x y z
N MET A 1 21.73 -2.80 -18.04
CA MET A 1 20.57 -3.12 -17.18
C MET A 1 20.79 -2.86 -15.69
N THR A 2 21.77 -3.48 -15.02
CA THR A 2 21.90 -3.37 -13.54
C THR A 2 22.15 -1.94 -13.05
N TRP A 3 23.07 -1.20 -13.67
CA TRP A 3 23.35 0.20 -13.30
C TRP A 3 22.19 1.15 -13.59
N GLU A 4 21.42 0.91 -14.66
CA GLU A 4 20.23 1.69 -14.99
C GLU A 4 19.12 1.50 -13.96
N ILE A 5 18.90 0.25 -13.51
CA ILE A 5 17.95 -0.08 -12.45
C ILE A 5 18.36 0.56 -11.11
N VAL A 6 19.66 0.51 -10.77
CA VAL A 6 20.18 1.17 -9.57
C VAL A 6 19.95 2.68 -9.65
N GLY A 7 20.34 3.31 -10.76
CA GLY A 7 20.15 4.74 -10.98
C GLY A 7 18.67 5.15 -10.93
N ALA A 8 17.78 4.38 -11.57
CA ALA A 8 16.35 4.60 -11.55
C ALA A 8 15.77 4.45 -10.13
N THR A 9 16.21 3.45 -9.37
CA THR A 9 15.78 3.23 -7.99
C THR A 9 16.22 4.38 -7.09
N ILE A 10 17.46 4.86 -7.23
CA ILE A 10 17.97 6.01 -6.48
C ILE A 10 17.18 7.27 -6.83
N ALA A 11 16.99 7.58 -8.12
CA ALA A 11 16.26 8.75 -8.58
C ALA A 11 14.80 8.73 -8.12
N LEU A 12 14.13 7.59 -8.24
CA LEU A 12 12.76 7.38 -7.76
C LEU A 12 12.66 7.58 -6.25
N THR A 13 13.61 7.04 -5.49
CA THR A 13 13.63 7.16 -4.03
C THR A 13 13.85 8.61 -3.62
N ALA A 14 14.81 9.30 -4.23
CA ALA A 14 15.05 10.72 -4.00
C ALA A 14 13.78 11.56 -4.30
N PHE A 15 13.13 11.31 -5.43
CA PHE A 15 11.87 11.94 -5.79
C PHE A 15 10.78 11.68 -4.72
N ARG A 16 10.60 10.42 -4.30
CA ARG A 16 9.63 10.04 -3.27
C ARG A 16 9.89 10.75 -1.96
N LEU A 17 11.15 10.79 -1.51
CA LEU A 17 11.53 11.48 -0.27
C LEU A 17 11.25 12.98 -0.36
N VAL A 18 11.67 13.64 -1.44
CA VAL A 18 11.41 15.07 -1.64
C VAL A 18 9.91 15.36 -1.64
N TRP A 19 9.10 14.52 -2.29
CA TRP A 19 7.65 14.65 -2.29
C TRP A 19 7.05 14.50 -0.88
N ILE A 20 7.44 13.44 -0.16
CA ILE A 20 6.98 13.17 1.21
C ILE A 20 7.34 14.32 2.16
N LEU A 21 8.52 14.92 2.00
CA LEU A 21 8.96 16.03 2.85
C LEU A 21 8.24 17.35 2.55
N LYS A 22 7.87 17.60 1.29
CA LYS A 22 7.21 18.85 0.87
C LYS A 22 5.69 18.84 0.99
N ARG A 23 5.04 17.67 0.93
CA ARG A 23 3.58 17.57 0.94
C ARG A 23 3.01 17.34 2.34
N PRO A 24 1.74 17.71 2.58
CA PRO A 24 1.06 17.31 3.81
C PRO A 24 0.90 15.79 3.84
N ILE A 25 0.99 15.21 5.04
CA ILE A 25 0.72 13.78 5.24
C ILE A 25 -0.77 13.50 4.99
N PRO A 26 -1.12 12.32 4.44
CA PRO A 26 -2.51 11.88 4.36
C PRO A 26 -3.21 11.99 5.72
N LYS A 27 -4.41 12.55 5.74
CA LYS A 27 -5.19 12.77 6.97
C LYS A 27 -5.39 11.48 7.76
N ASP A 28 -5.49 10.35 7.09
CA ASP A 28 -5.74 9.08 7.76
C ASP A 28 -4.60 8.63 8.68
N ILE A 29 -3.39 9.15 8.45
CA ILE A 29 -2.22 8.77 9.25
C ILE A 29 -2.35 9.24 10.70
N PRO A 30 -2.50 10.56 10.99
CA PRO A 30 -2.67 11.02 12.35
C PRO A 30 -4.01 10.59 12.98
N PHE A 31 -5.08 10.43 12.19
CA PHE A 31 -6.41 10.14 12.74
C PHE A 31 -6.72 8.66 12.96
N TYR A 32 -6.20 7.76 12.12
CA TYR A 32 -6.56 6.34 12.17
C TYR A 32 -5.34 5.43 12.33
N ILE A 33 -4.25 5.70 11.60
CA ILE A 33 -3.11 4.78 11.53
C ILE A 33 -2.21 4.88 12.78
N LEU A 34 -1.72 6.07 13.14
CA LEU A 34 -0.85 6.25 14.29
C LEU A 34 -1.54 5.92 15.63
N PRO A 35 -2.81 6.31 15.87
CA PRO A 35 -3.52 5.90 17.06
C PRO A 35 -3.64 4.38 17.17
N GLY A 36 -3.98 3.69 16.07
CA GLY A 36 -4.00 2.23 15.99
C GLY A 36 -2.67 1.60 16.36
N LEU A 37 -1.58 2.06 15.73
CA LEU A 37 -0.23 1.53 15.95
C LEU A 37 0.33 1.79 17.35
N SER A 38 0.00 2.93 17.97
CA SER A 38 0.47 3.29 19.31
C SER A 38 -0.26 2.55 20.42
N ASN A 39 -1.50 2.11 20.18
CA ASN A 39 -2.37 1.52 21.19
C ASN A 39 -2.73 0.04 20.91
N LEU A 40 -1.85 -0.72 20.24
CA LEU A 40 -2.10 -2.13 19.93
C LEU A 40 -2.52 -2.96 21.16
N ARG A 41 -1.95 -2.69 22.34
CA ARG A 41 -2.36 -3.39 23.58
C ARG A 41 -3.81 -3.15 23.97
N ARG A 42 -4.33 -1.91 23.79
CA ARG A 42 -5.72 -1.58 24.09
C ARG A 42 -6.67 -2.27 23.10
N LEU A 43 -6.28 -2.29 21.83
CA LEU A 43 -6.99 -3.00 20.77
C LEU A 43 -7.07 -4.52 21.06
N LEU A 44 -5.97 -5.15 21.46
CA LEU A 44 -5.95 -6.59 21.80
C LEU A 44 -6.73 -6.92 23.08
N ARG A 45 -6.83 -5.96 24.01
CA ARG A 45 -7.59 -6.11 25.27
C ARG A 45 -9.06 -5.74 25.14
N TYR A 46 -9.52 -5.36 23.94
CA TYR A 46 -10.89 -4.92 23.69
C TYR A 46 -11.30 -3.76 24.61
N ASP A 47 -10.48 -2.70 24.61
CA ASP A 47 -10.84 -1.45 25.28
C ASP A 47 -12.04 -0.80 24.54
N PRO A 48 -13.24 -0.69 25.16
CA PRO A 48 -14.45 -0.23 24.49
C PRO A 48 -14.37 1.23 24.00
N ASP A 49 -13.48 2.02 24.59
CA ASP A 49 -13.24 3.42 24.18
C ASP A 49 -12.33 3.53 22.94
N PHE A 50 -11.80 2.41 22.44
CA PHE A 50 -10.85 2.38 21.33
C PHE A 50 -11.49 1.92 20.01
N SER A 51 -11.74 2.87 19.10
CA SER A 51 -12.49 2.65 17.85
C SER A 51 -11.63 2.64 16.58
N TYR A 52 -10.29 2.63 16.70
CA TYR A 52 -9.37 2.79 15.56
C TYR A 52 -8.67 1.48 15.18
N VAL A 53 -9.27 0.71 14.28
CA VAL A 53 -8.74 -0.58 13.81
C VAL A 53 -8.56 -0.53 12.30
N PRO A 54 -7.34 -0.24 11.80
CA PRO A 54 -7.10 -0.04 10.39
C PRO A 54 -6.92 -1.33 9.60
N TYR A 55 -6.32 -2.37 10.20
CA TYR A 55 -5.87 -3.60 9.51
C TYR A 55 -5.75 -4.79 10.48
N GLY A 56 -5.49 -5.98 9.94
CA GLY A 56 -5.29 -7.20 10.71
C GLY A 56 -3.95 -7.29 11.43
N LEU A 57 -3.80 -8.34 12.23
CA LEU A 57 -2.65 -8.53 13.11
C LEU A 57 -1.32 -8.60 12.35
N ILE A 58 -1.30 -9.23 11.17
CA ILE A 58 -0.09 -9.33 10.32
C ILE A 58 0.42 -7.94 9.96
N TRP A 59 -0.48 -7.03 9.59
CA TRP A 59 -0.12 -5.67 9.25
C TRP A 59 0.50 -4.94 10.44
N TYR A 60 -0.05 -5.15 11.65
CA TYR A 60 0.51 -4.60 12.88
C TYR A 60 1.91 -5.15 13.20
N VAL A 61 2.13 -6.45 13.02
CA VAL A 61 3.44 -7.09 13.26
C VAL A 61 4.54 -6.42 12.42
N ILE A 62 4.22 -6.03 11.17
CA ILE A 62 5.16 -5.34 10.29
C ILE A 62 5.30 -3.86 10.67
N ASN A 63 4.18 -3.15 10.89
CA ASN A 63 4.21 -1.69 10.97
C ASN A 63 4.53 -1.14 12.37
N VAL A 64 4.27 -1.88 13.45
CA VAL A 64 4.61 -1.47 14.82
C VAL A 64 6.12 -1.24 15.02
N PRO A 65 7.03 -2.16 14.65
CA PRO A 65 8.46 -1.90 14.80
C PRO A 65 8.93 -0.72 13.96
N ILE A 66 8.36 -0.54 12.75
CA ILE A 66 8.71 0.57 11.86
C ILE A 66 8.27 1.92 12.43
N VAL A 67 7.06 2.02 12.97
CA VAL A 67 6.58 3.28 13.56
C VAL A 67 7.30 3.61 14.86
N ARG A 68 7.76 2.59 15.61
CA ARG A 68 8.62 2.78 16.79
C ARG A 68 9.97 3.36 16.38
N LEU A 69 10.59 2.84 15.31
CA LEU A 69 11.81 3.40 14.73
C LEU A 69 11.60 4.86 14.31
N ALA A 70 10.42 5.18 13.78
CA ALA A 70 10.02 6.54 13.41
C ALA A 70 9.51 7.41 14.58
N ARG A 71 9.64 6.94 15.84
CA ARG A 71 9.21 7.65 17.06
C ARG A 71 7.76 8.12 17.00
N TYR A 72 6.86 7.32 16.41
CA TYR A 72 5.45 7.65 16.24
C TYR A 72 5.17 8.96 15.47
N ASN A 73 6.13 9.44 14.69
CA ASN A 73 5.93 10.58 13.79
C ASN A 73 5.47 10.07 12.42
N GLY A 74 4.27 10.49 11.99
CA GLY A 74 3.68 10.02 10.73
C GLY A 74 4.52 10.32 9.49
N ARG A 75 5.19 11.48 9.44
CA ARG A 75 6.04 11.83 8.29
C ARG A 75 7.30 10.98 8.27
N LEU A 76 7.98 10.84 9.41
CA LEU A 76 9.16 9.98 9.53
C LEU A 76 8.82 8.52 9.23
N TRP A 77 7.64 8.06 9.64
CA TRP A 77 7.18 6.71 9.35
C TRP A 77 7.08 6.46 7.85
N ILE A 78 6.46 7.37 7.09
CA ILE A 78 6.40 7.26 5.62
C ILE A 78 7.80 7.31 4.99
N VAL A 79 8.71 8.14 5.52
CA VAL A 79 10.11 8.17 5.06
C VAL A 79 10.79 6.81 5.28
N VAL A 80 10.63 6.21 6.46
CA VAL A 80 11.19 4.88 6.75
C VAL A 80 10.58 3.82 5.84
N LEU A 81 9.27 3.86 5.59
CA LEU A 81 8.63 2.97 4.60
C LEU A 81 9.27 3.15 3.21
N ALA A 82 9.49 4.38 2.76
CA ALA A 82 10.12 4.68 1.47
C ALA A 82 11.55 4.13 1.37
N LEU A 83 12.31 4.18 2.47
CA LEU A 83 13.68 3.66 2.53
C LEU A 83 13.70 2.12 2.53
N ILE A 84 12.80 1.48 3.25
CA ILE A 84 12.63 0.02 3.22
C ILE A 84 12.22 -0.44 1.82
N ASP A 85 11.35 0.32 1.14
CA ASP A 85 10.88 0.02 -0.22
C ASP A 85 12.02 -0.10 -1.25
N VAL A 86 13.17 0.54 -1.01
CA VAL A 86 14.37 0.40 -1.86
C VAL A 86 14.83 -1.05 -1.95
N ALA A 87 14.82 -1.78 -0.82
CA ALA A 87 15.20 -3.18 -0.80
C ALA A 87 14.23 -4.05 -1.62
N PHE A 88 12.94 -3.71 -1.60
CA PHE A 88 11.91 -4.39 -2.39
C PHE A 88 12.03 -4.06 -3.88
N LEU A 89 12.29 -2.80 -4.24
CA LEU A 89 12.56 -2.41 -5.62
C LEU A 89 13.76 -3.16 -6.20
N TRP A 90 14.84 -3.26 -5.42
CA TRP A 90 15.99 -4.06 -5.78
C TRP A 90 15.61 -5.53 -5.96
N TYR A 91 14.94 -6.13 -4.97
CA TYR A 91 14.48 -7.52 -5.03
C TYR A 91 13.63 -7.81 -6.27
N ILE A 92 12.61 -7.00 -6.55
CA ILE A 92 11.72 -7.18 -7.71
C ILE A 92 12.52 -7.14 -9.01
N SER A 93 13.50 -6.22 -9.11
CA SER A 93 14.34 -6.11 -10.29
C SER A 93 15.18 -7.37 -10.59
N GLN A 94 15.49 -8.16 -9.55
CA GLN A 94 16.28 -9.39 -9.68
C GLN A 94 15.39 -10.62 -9.92
N PHE A 95 14.20 -10.68 -9.33
CA PHE A 95 13.42 -11.93 -9.26
C PHE A 95 12.08 -11.92 -10.00
N LEU A 96 11.50 -10.76 -10.29
CA LEU A 96 10.16 -10.64 -10.89
C LEU A 96 10.17 -9.98 -12.28
N GLY A 97 11.35 -9.60 -12.77
CA GLY A 97 11.53 -9.02 -14.10
C GLY A 97 11.06 -7.57 -14.23
N LEU A 98 11.31 -7.00 -15.42
CA LEU A 98 11.12 -5.57 -15.67
C LEU A 98 9.64 -5.16 -15.68
N THR A 99 8.76 -6.02 -16.17
CA THR A 99 7.32 -5.75 -16.26
C THR A 99 6.70 -5.55 -14.87
N VAL A 100 6.90 -6.51 -13.96
CA VAL A 100 6.47 -6.38 -12.56
C VAL A 100 7.16 -5.21 -11.86
N PHE A 101 8.45 -4.98 -12.13
CA PHE A 101 9.19 -3.84 -11.59
C PHE A 101 8.52 -2.51 -11.94
N ILE A 102 8.18 -2.27 -13.22
CA ILE A 102 7.51 -1.04 -13.65
C ILE A 102 6.12 -0.92 -13.01
N ALA A 103 5.32 -1.99 -13.02
CA ALA A 103 4.01 -2.00 -12.38
C ALA A 103 4.11 -1.64 -10.89
N TYR A 104 5.09 -2.22 -10.19
CA TYR A 104 5.35 -1.95 -8.79
C TYR A 104 5.82 -0.52 -8.55
N VAL A 105 6.71 0.02 -9.38
CA VAL A 105 7.13 1.43 -9.30
C VAL A 105 5.91 2.35 -9.36
N MET A 106 4.99 2.11 -10.28
CA MET A 106 3.79 2.93 -10.44
C MET A 106 2.81 2.77 -9.27
N ILE A 107 2.41 1.54 -8.96
CA ILE A 107 1.45 1.22 -7.90
C ILE A 107 2.02 1.60 -6.53
N GLY A 108 3.25 1.18 -6.24
CA GLY A 108 3.96 1.43 -4.99
C GLY A 108 4.18 2.92 -4.74
N THR A 109 4.56 3.70 -5.78
CA THR A 109 4.71 5.16 -5.62
C THR A 109 3.38 5.84 -5.31
N PHE A 110 2.33 5.48 -6.06
CA PHE A 110 1.00 6.05 -5.83
C PHE A 110 0.51 5.74 -4.41
N GLN A 111 0.62 4.47 -3.99
CA GLN A 111 0.21 4.04 -2.67
C GLN A 111 1.07 4.68 -1.58
N LEU A 112 2.38 4.78 -1.72
CA LEU A 112 3.24 5.46 -0.74
C LEU A 112 2.82 6.91 -0.51
N PHE A 113 2.36 7.62 -1.55
CA PHE A 113 1.94 9.02 -1.43
C PHE A 113 0.50 9.21 -0.94
N ARG A 114 -0.38 8.24 -1.19
CA ARG A 114 -1.83 8.38 -0.93
C ARG A 114 -2.35 7.48 0.19
N ALA A 115 -1.81 6.28 0.29
CA ALA A 115 -2.18 5.23 1.22
C ALA A 115 -0.94 4.47 1.73
N PRO A 116 0.02 5.14 2.41
CA PRO A 116 1.32 4.55 2.76
C PRO A 116 1.22 3.30 3.63
N TRP A 117 0.14 3.15 4.39
CA TRP A 117 -0.16 1.93 5.13
C TRP A 117 -0.29 0.68 4.24
N ASN A 118 -0.51 0.82 2.93
CA ASN A 118 -0.52 -0.33 2.01
C ASN A 118 0.90 -0.79 1.61
N ALA A 119 1.95 -0.01 1.89
CA ALA A 119 3.32 -0.36 1.46
C ALA A 119 3.75 -1.75 1.97
N SER A 120 3.49 -2.04 3.25
CA SER A 120 3.79 -3.35 3.82
C SER A 120 3.01 -4.50 3.18
N ILE A 121 1.81 -4.23 2.64
CA ILE A 121 1.02 -5.25 1.94
C ILE A 121 1.60 -5.48 0.54
N ASN A 122 2.04 -4.41 -0.15
CA ASN A 122 2.78 -4.56 -1.40
C ASN A 122 4.03 -5.42 -1.21
N TRP A 123 4.76 -5.23 -0.10
CA TRP A 123 5.92 -6.03 0.26
C TRP A 123 5.57 -7.52 0.38
N LEU A 124 4.50 -7.85 1.11
CA LEU A 124 4.01 -9.23 1.19
C LEU A 124 3.70 -9.77 -0.21
N ILE A 125 3.00 -9.00 -1.06
CA ILE A 125 2.69 -9.45 -2.42
C ILE A 125 3.96 -9.80 -3.21
N VAL A 126 4.98 -8.94 -3.21
CA VAL A 126 6.18 -9.16 -4.02
C VAL A 126 7.13 -10.21 -3.43
N LEU A 127 6.99 -10.59 -2.16
CA LEU A 127 7.75 -11.69 -1.56
C LEU A 127 7.26 -13.08 -1.98
N ALA A 128 6.20 -13.16 -2.79
CA ALA A 128 5.65 -14.40 -3.33
C ALA A 128 6.67 -15.39 -3.93
N PRO A 129 7.75 -14.96 -4.65
CA PRO A 129 8.75 -15.89 -5.16
C PRO A 129 9.53 -16.62 -4.06
N ILE A 130 9.62 -16.05 -2.85
CA ILE A 130 10.21 -16.74 -1.68
C ILE A 130 9.26 -17.82 -1.17
N SER A 131 7.97 -17.49 -1.08
CA SER A 131 6.93 -18.43 -0.68
C SER A 131 5.55 -17.93 -1.10
N TRP A 132 4.76 -18.83 -1.70
CA TRP A 132 3.37 -18.56 -2.08
C TRP A 132 2.51 -18.09 -0.90
N ILE A 133 2.88 -18.47 0.32
CA ILE A 133 2.18 -18.07 1.56
C ILE A 133 2.08 -16.55 1.66
N PHE A 134 3.07 -15.79 1.18
CA PHE A 134 3.02 -14.34 1.22
C PHE A 134 1.86 -13.73 0.39
N LEU A 135 1.44 -14.39 -0.69
CA LEU A 135 0.22 -14.00 -1.44
C LEU A 135 -1.05 -14.25 -0.63
N ALA A 136 -1.08 -15.25 0.24
CA ALA A 136 -2.19 -15.46 1.16
C ALA A 136 -2.14 -14.49 2.35
N LEU A 137 -0.94 -14.16 2.85
CA LEU A 137 -0.78 -13.21 3.96
C LEU A 137 -1.15 -11.78 3.55
N ALA A 138 -0.95 -11.38 2.30
CA ALA A 138 -1.31 -10.04 1.83
C ALA A 138 -2.80 -9.66 2.04
N PRO A 139 -3.80 -10.45 1.58
CA PRO A 139 -5.21 -10.19 1.87
C PRO A 139 -5.53 -10.34 3.36
N ILE A 140 -4.92 -11.31 4.06
CA ILE A 140 -5.12 -11.48 5.51
C ILE A 140 -4.63 -10.26 6.29
N ALA A 141 -3.52 -9.65 5.88
CA ALA A 141 -3.00 -8.41 6.48
C ALA A 141 -3.94 -7.22 6.24
N LYS A 142 -4.68 -7.23 5.12
CA LYS A 142 -5.66 -6.19 4.80
C LYS A 142 -6.95 -6.32 5.61
N LEU A 143 -7.39 -7.53 5.88
CA LEU A 143 -8.61 -7.83 6.65
C LEU A 143 -8.32 -7.78 8.17
N PRO A 144 -9.32 -7.59 9.04
CA PRO A 144 -9.12 -7.55 10.51
C PRO A 144 -8.80 -8.91 11.14
N VAL A 145 -8.22 -9.83 10.37
CA VAL A 145 -7.90 -11.19 10.82
C VAL A 145 -6.82 -11.15 11.90
N GLY A 146 -7.00 -11.99 12.93
CA GLY A 146 -6.12 -12.05 14.10
C GLY A 146 -6.44 -10.99 15.17
N LEU A 147 -7.45 -10.16 14.98
CA LEU A 147 -7.97 -9.24 16.00
C LEU A 147 -9.25 -9.80 16.63
N PRO A 148 -9.59 -9.39 17.88
CA PRO A 148 -10.84 -9.78 18.52
C PRO A 148 -12.05 -9.47 17.63
N VAL A 149 -12.99 -10.42 17.47
CA VAL A 149 -14.14 -10.28 16.56
C VAL A 149 -14.96 -9.04 16.86
N GLN A 150 -15.03 -8.64 18.13
CA GLN A 150 -15.75 -7.47 18.59
C GLN A 150 -15.19 -6.15 18.03
N VAL A 151 -13.93 -6.11 17.61
CA VAL A 151 -13.32 -4.92 17.00
C VAL A 151 -13.46 -4.86 15.48
N TRP A 152 -13.97 -5.92 14.84
CA TRP A 152 -14.10 -5.98 13.38
C TRP A 152 -15.09 -4.94 12.87
N GLY A 153 -16.17 -4.67 13.61
CA GLY A 153 -17.14 -3.62 13.28
C GLY A 153 -16.55 -2.20 13.32
N TYR A 154 -15.39 -1.97 13.95
CA TYR A 154 -14.66 -0.70 13.85
C TYR A 154 -13.81 -0.62 12.58
N THR A 155 -13.31 -1.76 12.11
CA THR A 155 -12.61 -1.87 10.81
C THR A 155 -13.58 -1.62 9.67
N GLU A 156 -14.80 -2.12 9.81
CA GLU A 156 -15.91 -1.81 8.90
C GLU A 156 -16.32 -0.34 9.02
N ARG A 157 -16.44 0.26 10.20
CA ARG A 157 -16.78 1.70 10.27
C ARG A 157 -15.70 2.63 9.68
N ALA A 158 -14.45 2.18 9.58
CA ALA A 158 -13.40 2.88 8.85
C ALA A 158 -13.53 2.79 7.30
N ILE A 159 -14.61 2.15 6.78
CA ILE A 159 -14.93 1.92 5.36
C ILE A 159 -14.81 3.18 4.50
N GLY A 160 -15.21 4.35 5.00
CA GLY A 160 -15.27 5.55 4.16
C GLY A 160 -13.95 5.97 3.53
N HIS A 161 -12.80 5.68 4.15
CA HIS A 161 -11.48 6.15 3.69
C HIS A 161 -10.45 5.03 3.51
N GLN A 162 -10.53 3.96 4.32
CA GLN A 162 -9.65 2.80 4.20
C GLN A 162 -10.09 1.88 3.07
N HIS A 163 -11.41 1.68 2.87
CA HIS A 163 -12.03 0.90 1.79
C HIS A 163 -12.26 1.70 0.51
N ASN A 164 -11.34 2.62 0.20
CA ASN A 164 -11.34 3.26 -1.11
C ASN A 164 -11.04 2.21 -2.19
N TYR A 165 -11.99 2.03 -3.12
CA TYR A 165 -11.89 1.06 -4.21
C TYR A 165 -10.60 1.24 -5.03
N ILE A 166 -10.05 2.45 -5.10
CA ILE A 166 -8.77 2.73 -5.78
C ILE A 166 -7.62 2.01 -5.06
N TYR A 167 -7.55 2.12 -3.74
CA TYR A 167 -6.45 1.53 -2.96
C TYR A 167 -6.53 0.01 -2.92
N TYR A 168 -7.74 -0.53 -2.80
CA TYR A 168 -7.99 -1.98 -2.86
C TYR A 168 -7.75 -2.53 -4.26
N GLY A 169 -8.25 -1.86 -5.28
CA GLY A 169 -8.07 -2.28 -6.66
C GLY A 169 -6.58 -2.29 -7.04
N LEU A 170 -5.79 -1.31 -6.62
CA LEU A 170 -4.35 -1.28 -6.91
C LEU A 170 -3.60 -2.42 -6.19
N LEU A 171 -3.97 -2.74 -4.95
CA LEU A 171 -3.45 -3.92 -4.25
C LEU A 171 -3.82 -5.22 -4.96
N GLY A 172 -5.09 -5.38 -5.34
CA GLY A 172 -5.56 -6.55 -6.09
C GLY A 172 -4.92 -6.66 -7.46
N SER A 173 -4.67 -5.54 -8.13
CA SER A 173 -3.96 -5.50 -9.41
C SER A 173 -2.52 -5.98 -9.26
N LEU A 174 -1.78 -5.46 -8.28
CA LEU A 174 -0.42 -5.92 -8.01
C LEU A 174 -0.40 -7.41 -7.63
N TRP A 175 -1.35 -7.85 -6.80
CA TRP A 175 -1.51 -9.25 -6.42
C TRP A 175 -1.72 -10.15 -7.63
N LEU A 176 -2.63 -9.78 -8.53
CA LEU A 176 -2.91 -10.54 -9.76
C LEU A 176 -1.71 -10.56 -10.70
N ILE A 177 -0.99 -9.45 -10.83
CA ILE A 177 0.22 -9.37 -11.66
C ILE A 177 1.28 -10.35 -11.14
N VAL A 178 1.58 -10.31 -9.83
CA VAL A 178 2.60 -11.19 -9.25
C VAL A 178 2.15 -12.65 -9.23
N PHE A 179 0.88 -12.93 -8.92
CA PHE A 179 0.31 -14.27 -9.00
C PHE A 179 0.41 -14.82 -10.43
N ASN A 180 0.08 -14.01 -11.44
CA ASN A 180 0.17 -14.44 -12.84
C ASN A 180 1.61 -14.68 -13.28
N HIS A 181 2.54 -13.80 -12.92
CA HIS A 181 3.97 -13.97 -13.19
C HIS A 181 4.51 -15.30 -12.67
N LEU A 182 4.03 -15.76 -11.51
CA LEU A 182 4.51 -16.99 -10.86
C LEU A 182 3.80 -18.28 -11.28
N TYR A 183 2.51 -18.22 -11.62
CA TYR A 183 1.69 -19.44 -11.78
C TYR A 183 1.05 -19.62 -13.15
N PHE A 184 1.11 -18.65 -14.05
CA PHE A 184 0.54 -18.74 -15.40
C PHE A 184 1.62 -18.75 -16.50
N LEU A 185 1.20 -19.10 -17.72
CA LEU A 185 2.08 -19.20 -18.90
C LEU A 185 2.76 -17.86 -19.22
N GLN A 186 4.05 -17.93 -19.53
CA GLN A 186 4.83 -16.79 -20.03
C GLN A 186 4.13 -16.15 -21.25
N GLY A 187 3.87 -14.84 -21.17
CA GLY A 187 3.21 -14.05 -22.22
C GLY A 187 1.83 -13.50 -21.85
N ILE A 188 1.12 -14.12 -20.90
CA ILE A 188 -0.17 -13.59 -20.39
C ILE A 188 0.06 -12.39 -19.46
N GLU A 189 1.17 -12.39 -18.71
CA GLU A 189 1.51 -11.34 -17.75
C GLU A 189 1.53 -9.94 -18.37
N THR A 190 2.21 -9.76 -19.51
CA THR A 190 2.28 -8.47 -20.20
C THR A 190 0.89 -7.98 -20.61
N SER A 191 0.04 -8.88 -21.11
CA SER A 191 -1.34 -8.56 -21.49
C SER A 191 -2.20 -8.17 -20.28
N ILE A 192 -2.00 -8.82 -19.12
CA ILE A 192 -2.68 -8.47 -17.87
C ILE A 192 -2.22 -7.10 -17.37
N VAL A 193 -0.92 -6.83 -17.36
CA VAL A 193 -0.36 -5.54 -16.93
C VAL A 193 -0.87 -4.41 -17.83
N VAL A 194 -0.85 -4.61 -19.14
CA VAL A 194 -1.38 -3.65 -20.11
C VAL A 194 -2.88 -3.46 -19.92
N GLY A 195 -3.66 -4.55 -19.83
CA GLY A 195 -5.11 -4.51 -19.64
C GLY A 195 -5.53 -3.79 -18.35
N LEU A 196 -4.85 -4.10 -17.23
CA LEU A 196 -5.07 -3.40 -15.96
C LEU A 196 -4.64 -1.93 -16.05
N GLY A 197 -3.54 -1.62 -16.75
CA GLY A 197 -3.09 -0.25 -16.98
C GLY A 197 -4.12 0.59 -17.75
N VAL A 198 -4.70 0.02 -18.81
CA VAL A 198 -5.79 0.65 -19.58
C VAL A 198 -7.01 0.86 -18.69
N LEU A 199 -7.44 -0.16 -17.95
CA LEU A 199 -8.57 -0.07 -17.03
C LEU A 199 -8.38 1.03 -15.98
N TRP A 200 -7.20 1.10 -15.36
CA TRP A 200 -6.88 2.15 -14.38
C TRP A 200 -6.85 3.54 -15.00
N THR A 201 -6.42 3.69 -16.25
CA THR A 201 -6.44 4.97 -16.95
C THR A 201 -7.87 5.49 -17.08
N PHE A 202 -8.83 4.64 -17.45
CA PHE A 202 -10.24 5.01 -17.50
C PHE A 202 -10.82 5.32 -16.12
N ILE A 203 -10.55 4.48 -15.11
CA ILE A 203 -11.06 4.70 -13.74
C ILE A 203 -10.54 6.02 -13.16
N LEU A 204 -9.24 6.27 -13.26
CA LEU A 204 -8.62 7.49 -12.73
C LEU A 204 -9.03 8.74 -13.54
N GLY A 205 -9.16 8.60 -14.87
CA GLY A 205 -9.68 9.65 -15.74
C GLY A 205 -11.11 10.05 -15.36
N TYR A 206 -11.99 9.06 -15.18
CA TYR A 206 -13.35 9.29 -14.71
C TYR A 206 -13.37 9.95 -13.33
N ALA A 207 -12.64 9.42 -12.35
CA ALA A 207 -12.58 9.97 -10.99
C ALA A 207 -12.02 11.41 -10.97
N TYR A 208 -11.11 11.75 -11.88
CA TYR A 208 -10.59 13.10 -12.04
C TYR A 208 -11.66 14.06 -12.59
N LEU A 209 -12.36 13.64 -13.67
CA LEU A 209 -13.43 14.43 -14.27
C LEU A 209 -14.60 14.65 -13.30
N GLU A 210 -15.00 13.61 -12.57
CA GLU A 210 -16.06 13.69 -11.56
C GLU A 210 -15.71 14.68 -10.45
N ARG A 211 -14.49 14.63 -9.91
CA ARG A 211 -14.03 15.60 -8.90
C ARG A 211 -13.98 17.02 -9.44
N ARG A 212 -13.61 17.20 -10.71
CA ARG A 212 -13.59 18.52 -11.36
C ARG A 212 -15.01 19.08 -11.54
N ALA A 213 -15.97 18.23 -11.93
CA ALA A 213 -17.37 18.60 -12.06
C ALA A 213 -17.96 19.04 -10.71
N LYS A 214 -17.80 18.22 -9.66
CA LYS A 214 -18.27 18.54 -8.30
C LYS A 214 -17.70 19.86 -7.77
N ARG A 215 -16.43 20.18 -8.07
CA ARG A 215 -15.81 21.46 -7.70
C ARG A 215 -16.36 22.67 -8.46
N ARG A 216 -16.89 22.47 -9.66
CA ARG A 216 -17.55 23.54 -10.43
C ARG A 216 -18.96 23.79 -9.93
N GLU A 217 -19.68 22.74 -9.52
CA GLU A 217 -21.03 22.86 -8.93
C GLU A 217 -21.03 23.47 -7.52
N SER A 218 -19.91 23.35 -6.81
CA SER A 218 -19.73 23.91 -5.45
C SER A 218 -18.96 25.24 -5.43
N ALA A 219 -18.61 25.78 -6.60
CA ALA A 219 -18.10 27.14 -6.73
C ALA A 219 -19.31 28.10 -6.85
N PRO A 220 -19.45 29.12 -5.98
CA PRO A 220 -20.53 30.10 -6.05
C PRO A 220 -20.47 30.94 -7.33
#